data_AF-A0A7D9KKN0-F1
#
_entry.id   AF-A0A7D9KKN0-F1
#
_cell.length_a   1.000
_cell.length_b   1.000
_cell.length_c   1.000
_cell.angle_alpha   90.00
_cell.angle_beta   90.00
_cell.angle_gamma   90.00
#
_symmetry.space_group_name_H-M   'P 1'
#
loop_
_entity.id
_entity.type
_entity.pdbx_description
1 polymer ?
#
loop_
_entity_poly.entity_id
_entity_poly.type
_entity_poly.pdbx_seq_one_letter_code
_entity_poly.pdbx_strand_id
1 'polypeptide(L)'
;MADEQEESVPINNVTDLLPLPPISDHDLTTLSLKEINKLLKGRSDEQELRDKRAMLKRKQSSIKTRSKQKEAMKEYEEKRQRIAASKPKDWKQLSVKHRKKFERLLNLWDNVTLISGYGVIFEKEFLIGSGSYGTEVYICLGSDGIERAIKRLPKQLCTKLLKNERNILNCTNAVKSPQIVNYCFYDDTSSSDFGYLILNLYEQNLEEFIKEKGETMTESYLREMIRQVLEGLKALHTRDPRILHRDLKPTNVLVDVRGGLALSDFGIGRVLPEG
;
A
#
# COMPACT_ATOMS: atom_id res chain seq x y z
N MET A 1 2.55 12.53 -52.48
CA MET A 1 3.70 11.65 -52.20
C MET A 1 4.61 12.41 -51.23
N ALA A 2 5.08 11.71 -50.20
CA ALA A 2 5.63 12.19 -48.91
C ALA A 2 4.51 12.55 -47.92
N ASP A 3 4.05 11.63 -47.07
CA ASP A 3 4.67 10.96 -45.91
C ASP A 3 4.71 11.87 -44.68
N GLU A 4 3.60 11.89 -43.94
CA GLU A 4 3.55 12.25 -42.53
C GLU A 4 3.71 10.95 -41.72
N GLN A 5 4.83 10.82 -41.01
CA GLN A 5 5.02 9.81 -39.98
C GLN A 5 4.53 10.40 -38.65
N GLU A 6 3.34 9.98 -38.20
CA GLU A 6 2.94 10.12 -36.80
C GLU A 6 3.65 9.04 -35.96
N GLU A 7 4.54 9.49 -35.07
CA GLU A 7 5.15 8.67 -34.02
C GLU A 7 4.08 8.18 -33.02
N SER A 8 3.92 6.86 -32.96
CA SER A 8 3.10 6.16 -31.98
C SER A 8 3.70 6.24 -30.58
N VAL A 9 2.96 6.83 -29.62
CA VAL A 9 3.22 6.67 -28.17
C VAL A 9 2.39 5.48 -27.66
N PRO A 10 2.97 4.42 -27.08
CA PRO A 10 2.19 3.35 -26.49
C PRO A 10 1.72 3.74 -25.08
N ILE A 11 0.44 4.05 -24.95
CA ILE A 11 -0.25 4.13 -23.66
C ILE A 11 -0.57 2.69 -23.23
N ASN A 12 0.24 2.12 -22.33
CA ASN A 12 -0.13 0.92 -21.59
C ASN A 12 -0.27 1.27 -20.10
N ASN A 13 -1.50 1.62 -19.70
CA ASN A 13 -1.98 1.53 -18.33
C ASN A 13 -3.34 0.82 -18.38
N VAL A 14 -3.33 -0.51 -18.24
CA VAL A 14 -4.54 -1.27 -17.94
C VAL A 14 -4.63 -1.39 -16.43
N THR A 15 -5.08 -0.32 -15.79
CA THR A 15 -5.57 -0.32 -14.40
C THR A 15 -7.02 -0.80 -14.39
N ASP A 16 -7.30 -1.80 -13.57
CA ASP A 16 -8.58 -2.09 -12.92
C ASP A 16 -9.83 -1.46 -13.57
N LEU A 17 -10.28 -2.04 -14.68
CA LEU A 17 -11.61 -1.76 -15.20
C LEU A 17 -12.64 -2.41 -14.26
N LEU A 18 -13.24 -1.56 -13.42
CA LEU A 18 -14.41 -1.88 -12.61
C LEU A 18 -15.52 -2.47 -13.51
N PRO A 19 -16.14 -3.61 -13.12
CA PRO A 19 -17.23 -4.18 -13.90
C PRO A 19 -18.49 -3.32 -13.82
N LEU A 20 -19.09 -3.01 -14.98
CA LEU A 20 -20.38 -2.31 -15.10
C LEU A 20 -21.54 -3.14 -14.52
N PRO A 21 -22.62 -2.51 -14.01
CA PRO A 21 -23.75 -3.22 -13.40
C PRO A 21 -24.56 -4.02 -14.43
N PRO A 22 -25.12 -5.20 -14.06
CA PRO A 22 -25.95 -6.00 -14.96
C PRO A 22 -27.38 -5.46 -15.09
N ILE A 23 -27.93 -5.63 -16.30
CA ILE A 23 -29.31 -5.31 -16.73
C ILE A 23 -30.31 -6.22 -16.00
N SER A 24 -31.50 -5.68 -15.67
CA SER A 24 -32.53 -6.27 -14.81
C SER A 24 -33.01 -7.68 -15.21
N ASP A 25 -33.23 -8.51 -14.19
CA ASP A 25 -33.78 -9.86 -14.27
C ASP A 25 -35.21 -9.89 -14.86
N HIS A 26 -35.39 -10.64 -15.95
CA HIS A 26 -36.69 -11.25 -16.27
C HIS A 26 -36.47 -12.68 -16.77
N ASP A 27 -37.01 -13.61 -15.97
CA ASP A 27 -37.43 -14.99 -16.26
C ASP A 27 -36.47 -15.98 -16.94
N LEU A 28 -36.31 -17.18 -16.34
CA LEU A 28 -36.67 -18.49 -16.94
C LEU A 28 -36.05 -19.70 -16.19
N THR A 29 -36.95 -20.45 -15.54
CA THR A 29 -37.04 -21.91 -15.35
C THR A 29 -35.79 -22.81 -15.37
N THR A 30 -35.48 -23.36 -14.18
CA THR A 30 -34.51 -24.42 -13.91
C THR A 30 -35.07 -25.79 -14.32
N LEU A 31 -34.68 -26.31 -15.50
CA LEU A 31 -34.78 -27.75 -15.79
C LEU A 31 -33.39 -28.37 -15.62
N SER A 32 -33.29 -29.47 -14.87
CA SER A 32 -32.02 -30.16 -14.65
C SER A 32 -31.55 -30.91 -15.91
N LEU A 33 -30.23 -31.05 -16.09
CA LEU A 33 -29.63 -31.82 -17.18
C LEU A 33 -30.14 -33.27 -17.26
N LYS A 34 -30.55 -33.85 -16.13
CA LYS A 34 -31.11 -35.21 -16.06
C LYS A 34 -32.51 -35.28 -16.69
N GLU A 35 -33.34 -34.27 -16.47
CA GLU A 35 -34.70 -34.21 -17.03
C GLU A 35 -34.67 -33.94 -18.54
N ILE A 36 -33.73 -33.10 -18.99
CA ILE A 36 -33.56 -32.80 -20.42
C ILE A 36 -33.01 -34.03 -21.18
N ASN A 37 -32.04 -34.76 -20.61
CA ASN A 37 -31.54 -36.00 -21.23
C ASN A 37 -32.59 -37.10 -21.31
N LYS A 38 -33.55 -37.11 -20.38
CA LYS A 38 -34.69 -38.03 -20.40
C LYS A 38 -35.68 -37.68 -21.53
N LEU A 39 -35.88 -36.40 -21.83
CA LEU A 39 -36.70 -35.91 -22.95
C LEU A 39 -36.05 -36.13 -24.34
N LEU A 40 -34.73 -36.34 -24.39
CA LEU A 40 -33.97 -36.54 -25.62
C LEU A 40 -33.83 -38.02 -26.05
N LYS A 41 -34.24 -38.98 -25.21
CA LYS A 41 -34.31 -40.40 -25.61
C LYS A 41 -35.52 -40.62 -26.52
N GLY A 42 -35.32 -40.48 -27.84
CA GLY A 42 -36.30 -40.93 -28.84
C GLY A 42 -36.48 -40.09 -30.10
N ARG A 43 -35.54 -39.21 -30.48
CA ARG A 43 -35.68 -38.40 -31.72
C ARG A 43 -34.41 -38.49 -32.58
N SER A 44 -34.61 -38.60 -33.89
CA SER A 44 -33.66 -39.16 -34.85
C SER A 44 -32.95 -38.13 -35.75
N ASP A 45 -32.84 -36.87 -35.31
CA ASP A 45 -32.12 -35.83 -36.08
C ASP A 45 -30.81 -35.45 -35.38
N GLU A 46 -29.69 -35.95 -35.89
CA GLU A 46 -28.35 -35.69 -35.34
C GLU A 46 -27.98 -34.20 -35.35
N GLN A 47 -28.44 -33.43 -36.34
CA GLN A 47 -28.16 -32.00 -36.45
C GLN A 47 -28.87 -31.22 -35.33
N GLU A 48 -30.15 -31.52 -35.07
CA GLU A 48 -30.91 -30.92 -33.98
C GLU A 48 -30.28 -31.25 -32.61
N LEU A 49 -29.74 -32.47 -32.46
CA LEU A 49 -29.03 -32.90 -31.25
C LEU A 49 -27.69 -32.16 -31.07
N ARG A 50 -26.94 -31.89 -32.15
CA ARG A 50 -25.71 -31.10 -32.12
C ARG A 50 -25.98 -29.65 -31.72
N ASP A 51 -27.01 -29.03 -32.30
CA ASP A 51 -27.38 -27.64 -32.01
C ASP A 51 -27.86 -27.47 -30.55
N LYS A 52 -28.66 -28.42 -30.04
CA LYS A 52 -29.06 -28.45 -28.61
C LYS A 52 -27.88 -28.65 -27.66
N ARG A 53 -26.90 -29.48 -28.00
CA ARG A 53 -25.66 -29.65 -27.21
C ARG A 53 -24.81 -28.37 -27.19
N ALA A 54 -24.70 -27.67 -28.31
CA ALA A 54 -24.01 -26.38 -28.38
C ALA A 54 -24.72 -25.31 -27.54
N MET A 55 -26.06 -25.25 -27.60
CA MET A 55 -26.87 -24.37 -26.77
C MET A 55 -26.69 -24.65 -25.27
N LEU A 56 -26.65 -25.92 -24.86
CA LEU A 56 -26.40 -26.33 -23.47
C LEU A 56 -25.01 -25.94 -22.98
N LYS A 57 -23.97 -26.11 -23.80
CA LYS A 57 -22.61 -25.65 -23.46
C LYS A 57 -22.57 -24.13 -23.24
N ARG A 58 -23.24 -23.35 -24.10
CA ARG A 58 -23.37 -21.89 -23.94
C ARG A 58 -24.16 -21.49 -22.68
N LYS A 59 -25.23 -22.21 -22.35
CA LYS A 59 -25.97 -22.00 -21.09
C LYS A 59 -25.12 -22.34 -19.87
N GLN A 60 -24.38 -23.45 -19.88
CA GLN A 60 -23.48 -23.83 -18.78
C GLN A 60 -22.33 -22.84 -18.60
N SER A 61 -21.73 -22.33 -19.68
CA SER A 61 -20.70 -21.29 -19.58
C SER A 61 -21.29 -19.99 -19.03
N SER A 62 -22.47 -19.57 -19.48
CA SER A 62 -23.18 -18.41 -18.95
C SER A 62 -23.50 -18.55 -17.45
N ILE A 63 -23.96 -19.71 -16.99
CA ILE A 63 -24.21 -19.99 -15.56
C ILE A 63 -22.90 -19.94 -14.75
N LYS A 64 -21.81 -20.54 -15.25
CA LYS A 64 -20.49 -20.46 -14.60
C LYS A 64 -19.99 -19.01 -14.48
N THR A 65 -20.14 -18.21 -15.54
CA THR A 65 -19.79 -16.78 -15.54
C THR A 65 -20.63 -16.02 -14.52
N ARG A 66 -21.95 -16.26 -14.45
CA ARG A 66 -22.84 -15.64 -13.46
C ARG A 66 -22.49 -16.06 -12.02
N SER A 67 -22.12 -17.32 -11.79
CA SER A 67 -21.66 -17.78 -10.47
C SER A 67 -20.40 -17.05 -10.02
N LYS A 68 -19.40 -16.94 -10.90
CA LYS A 68 -18.17 -16.17 -10.64
C LYS A 68 -18.46 -14.69 -10.39
N GLN A 69 -19.39 -14.09 -11.13
CA GLN A 69 -19.81 -12.69 -10.92
C GLN A 69 -20.50 -12.50 -9.55
N LYS A 70 -21.36 -13.43 -9.14
CA LYS A 70 -22.01 -13.40 -7.81
C LYS A 70 -20.98 -13.54 -6.68
N GLU A 71 -20.00 -14.45 -6.83
CA GLU A 71 -18.91 -14.61 -5.86
C GLU A 71 -18.05 -13.35 -5.76
N ALA A 72 -17.63 -12.77 -6.90
CA ALA A 72 -16.87 -11.53 -6.93
C ALA A 72 -17.65 -10.34 -6.32
N MET A 73 -18.97 -10.27 -6.56
CA MET A 73 -19.83 -9.24 -5.96
C MET A 73 -19.92 -9.40 -4.44
N LYS A 74 -20.06 -10.63 -3.96
CA LYS A 74 -20.08 -10.92 -2.53
C LYS A 74 -18.76 -10.54 -1.87
N GLU A 75 -17.63 -10.89 -2.48
CA GLU A 75 -16.29 -10.50 -2.00
C GLU A 75 -16.13 -8.97 -1.98
N TYR A 76 -16.64 -8.27 -3.00
CA TYR A 76 -16.64 -6.82 -3.07
C TYR A 76 -17.45 -6.18 -1.92
N GLU A 77 -18.66 -6.69 -1.67
CA GLU A 77 -19.50 -6.22 -0.56
C GLU A 77 -18.85 -6.45 0.81
N GLU A 78 -18.28 -7.64 1.03
CA GLU A 78 -17.53 -7.96 2.25
C GLU A 78 -16.33 -7.03 2.44
N LYS A 79 -15.58 -6.75 1.36
CA LYS A 79 -14.45 -5.81 1.38
C LYS A 79 -14.91 -4.39 1.73
N ARG A 80 -16.02 -3.91 1.14
CA ARG A 80 -16.62 -2.60 1.44
C ARG A 80 -17.06 -2.50 2.90
N GLN A 81 -17.68 -3.54 3.43
CA GLN A 81 -18.08 -3.59 4.85
C GLN A 81 -16.87 -3.54 5.78
N ARG A 82 -15.77 -4.26 5.45
CA ARG A 82 -14.52 -4.20 6.22
C ARG A 82 -13.90 -2.80 6.22
N ILE A 83 -13.88 -2.12 5.08
CA ILE A 83 -13.40 -0.74 4.96
C ILE A 83 -14.24 0.22 5.80
N ALA A 84 -15.57 0.11 5.71
CA ALA A 84 -16.47 0.94 6.50
C ALA A 84 -16.26 0.69 8.01
N ALA A 85 -16.13 -0.57 8.42
CA ALA A 85 -15.92 -0.95 9.81
C ALA A 85 -14.55 -0.54 10.37
N SER A 86 -13.52 -0.41 9.52
CA SER A 86 -12.19 0.02 9.94
C SER A 86 -12.04 1.54 10.05
N LYS A 87 -13.07 2.31 9.69
CA LYS A 87 -13.02 3.77 9.78
C LYS A 87 -12.80 4.18 11.24
N PRO A 88 -11.75 4.96 11.54
CA PRO A 88 -11.48 5.38 12.90
C PRO A 88 -12.62 6.28 13.39
N LYS A 89 -13.05 6.02 14.62
CA LYS A 89 -14.11 6.81 15.28
C LYS A 89 -13.58 8.18 15.72
N ASP A 90 -12.38 8.18 16.29
CA ASP A 90 -11.72 9.38 16.80
C ASP A 90 -10.38 9.57 16.08
N TRP A 91 -10.28 10.61 15.26
CA TRP A 91 -9.02 10.98 14.61
C TRP A 91 -8.15 11.83 15.53
N LYS A 92 -6.94 11.34 15.84
CA LYS A 92 -5.94 12.06 16.62
C LYS A 92 -5.08 12.91 15.69
N GLN A 93 -5.42 14.19 15.61
CA GLN A 93 -4.70 15.17 14.79
C GLN A 93 -3.32 15.46 15.40
N LEU A 94 -2.27 14.82 14.88
CA LEU A 94 -0.90 14.97 15.40
C LEU A 94 -0.06 15.86 14.47
N SER A 95 -0.21 15.69 13.16
CA SER A 95 0.52 16.41 12.14
C SER A 95 -0.05 17.79 11.88
N VAL A 96 0.84 18.75 11.66
CA VAL A 96 0.47 20.12 11.25
C VAL A 96 0.56 20.24 9.73
N LYS A 97 1.67 19.80 9.14
CA LYS A 97 1.98 19.86 7.70
C LYS A 97 1.06 18.96 6.87
N HIS A 98 0.63 17.82 7.39
CA HIS A 98 -0.19 16.86 6.64
C HIS A 98 -1.68 16.84 7.00
N ARG A 99 -2.14 17.74 7.88
CA ARG A 99 -3.55 17.78 8.35
C ARG A 99 -4.57 17.72 7.22
N LYS A 100 -4.43 18.58 6.20
CA LYS A 100 -5.37 18.63 5.06
C LYS A 100 -5.41 17.31 4.28
N LYS A 101 -4.29 16.61 4.17
CA LYS A 101 -4.24 15.29 3.52
C LYS A 101 -5.04 14.26 4.34
N PHE A 102 -4.97 14.29 5.67
CA PHE A 102 -5.77 13.42 6.52
C PHE A 102 -7.27 13.73 6.49
N GLU A 103 -7.66 15.02 6.49
CA GLU A 103 -9.05 15.43 6.30
C GLU A 103 -9.60 14.86 4.98
N ARG A 104 -8.81 14.99 3.90
CA ARG A 104 -9.16 14.43 2.60
C ARG A 104 -9.28 12.91 2.63
N LEU A 105 -8.33 12.22 3.27
CA LEU A 105 -8.32 10.76 3.41
C LEU A 105 -9.57 10.25 4.14
N LEU A 106 -9.98 10.93 5.22
CA LEU A 106 -11.19 10.59 5.99
C LEU A 106 -12.48 10.81 5.20
N ASN A 107 -12.52 11.84 4.35
CA ASN A 107 -13.64 12.11 3.45
C ASN A 107 -13.73 11.08 2.33
N LEU A 108 -12.59 10.51 1.91
CA LEU A 108 -12.49 9.48 0.89
C LEU A 108 -12.34 8.07 1.48
N TRP A 109 -12.73 7.86 2.75
CA TRP A 109 -12.46 6.61 3.47
C TRP A 109 -13.00 5.37 2.73
N ASP A 110 -14.14 5.53 2.08
CA ASP A 110 -14.79 4.50 1.26
C ASP A 110 -13.91 3.94 0.12
N ASN A 111 -12.87 4.68 -0.28
CA ASN A 111 -11.97 4.34 -1.38
C ASN A 111 -10.57 3.91 -0.88
N VAL A 112 -10.36 3.79 0.44
CA VAL A 112 -9.04 3.41 0.95
C VAL A 112 -8.72 1.95 0.62
N THR A 113 -7.45 1.70 0.39
CA THR A 113 -6.88 0.37 0.49
C THR A 113 -6.54 0.10 1.95
N LEU A 114 -7.04 -1.02 2.49
CA LEU A 114 -6.65 -1.48 3.82
C LEU A 114 -5.42 -2.36 3.74
N ILE A 115 -4.35 -1.92 4.38
CA ILE A 115 -3.12 -2.69 4.58
C ILE A 115 -2.99 -2.95 6.07
N SER A 116 -3.24 -4.18 6.50
CA SER A 116 -3.08 -4.61 7.90
C SER A 116 -3.73 -3.67 8.94
N GLY A 117 -4.93 -3.19 8.65
CA GLY A 117 -5.69 -2.29 9.55
C GLY A 117 -5.38 -0.79 9.39
N TYR A 118 -4.54 -0.42 8.43
CA TYR A 118 -4.23 0.96 8.07
C TYR A 118 -4.90 1.33 6.74
N GLY A 119 -5.66 2.42 6.73
CA GLY A 119 -6.28 2.98 5.52
C GLY A 119 -5.34 3.92 4.79
N VAL A 120 -5.14 3.69 3.50
CA VAL A 120 -4.30 4.52 2.61
C VAL A 120 -4.93 4.66 1.22
N ILE A 121 -4.68 5.78 0.54
CA ILE A 121 -4.96 5.96 -0.89
C ILE A 121 -3.63 6.20 -1.60
N PHE A 122 -3.33 5.38 -2.61
CA PHE A 122 -2.05 5.44 -3.35
C PHE A 122 -2.09 6.43 -4.52
N GLU A 123 -2.40 7.68 -4.22
CA GLU A 123 -2.43 8.78 -5.19
C GLU A 123 -1.41 9.86 -4.82
N LYS A 124 -0.96 10.64 -5.81
CA LYS A 124 0.06 11.69 -5.62
C LYS A 124 -0.33 12.70 -4.53
N GLU A 125 -1.62 12.95 -4.32
CA GLU A 125 -2.11 13.84 -3.27
C GLU A 125 -1.69 13.39 -1.86
N PHE A 126 -1.65 12.07 -1.61
CA PHE A 126 -1.33 11.48 -0.31
C PHE A 126 0.15 11.09 -0.16
N LEU A 127 0.92 11.19 -1.25
CA LEU A 127 2.36 10.94 -1.26
C LEU A 127 3.08 12.02 -0.43
N ILE A 128 3.97 11.59 0.45
CA ILE A 128 4.82 12.46 1.30
C ILE A 128 6.32 12.27 1.05
N GLY A 129 6.71 11.24 0.30
CA GLY A 129 8.10 11.06 -0.08
C GLY A 129 8.29 10.04 -1.19
N SER A 130 9.32 10.26 -2.00
CA SER A 130 9.80 9.30 -2.99
C SER A 130 11.27 9.00 -2.69
N GLY A 131 11.59 7.72 -2.55
CA GLY A 131 12.94 7.25 -2.30
C GLY A 131 13.55 6.59 -3.53
N SER A 132 14.77 6.10 -3.37
CA SER A 132 15.41 5.25 -4.37
C SER A 132 14.64 3.94 -4.59
N TYR A 133 14.92 3.24 -5.69
CA TYR A 133 14.41 1.89 -5.96
C TYR A 133 12.88 1.81 -6.12
N GLY A 134 12.23 2.91 -6.53
CA GLY A 134 10.78 2.98 -6.68
C GLY A 134 10.03 2.98 -5.34
N THR A 135 10.71 3.36 -4.26
CA THR A 135 10.12 3.47 -2.93
C THR A 135 9.22 4.70 -2.87
N GLU A 136 8.02 4.54 -2.33
CA GLU A 136 7.09 5.65 -2.14
C GLU A 136 6.52 5.62 -0.72
N VAL A 137 6.34 6.79 -0.13
CA VAL A 137 5.85 6.96 1.23
C VAL A 137 4.56 7.78 1.17
N TYR A 138 3.49 7.26 1.74
CA TYR A 138 2.18 7.90 1.79
C TYR A 138 1.76 8.13 3.24
N ILE A 139 0.86 9.08 3.47
CA ILE A 139 0.14 9.10 4.74
C ILE A 139 -0.82 7.90 4.83
N CYS A 140 -1.02 7.39 6.04
CA CYS A 140 -2.06 6.41 6.32
C CYS A 140 -2.61 6.62 7.72
N LEU A 141 -3.82 6.13 7.95
CA LEU A 141 -4.50 6.27 9.24
C LEU A 141 -4.84 4.88 9.78
N GLY A 142 -4.41 4.62 11.02
CA GLY A 142 -4.77 3.38 11.70
C GLY A 142 -6.25 3.39 12.12
N SER A 143 -6.82 2.20 12.28
CA SER A 143 -8.15 2.04 12.90
C SER A 143 -8.22 2.59 14.35
N ASP A 144 -7.06 2.76 15.00
CA ASP A 144 -6.86 3.43 16.29
C ASP A 144 -6.91 4.97 16.21
N GLY A 145 -7.10 5.52 15.00
CA GLY A 145 -7.16 6.94 14.73
C GLY A 145 -5.80 7.65 14.76
N ILE A 146 -4.70 6.89 14.86
CA ILE A 146 -3.34 7.44 14.90
C ILE A 146 -2.82 7.62 13.48
N GLU A 147 -2.31 8.82 13.21
CA GLU A 147 -1.63 9.17 11.97
C GLU A 147 -0.29 8.44 11.85
N ARG A 148 -0.06 7.84 10.68
CA ARG A 148 1.13 7.06 10.37
C ARG A 148 1.61 7.35 8.95
N ALA A 149 2.79 6.86 8.61
CA ALA A 149 3.27 6.79 7.24
C ALA A 149 3.38 5.33 6.80
N ILE A 150 3.07 5.08 5.53
CA ILE A 150 3.23 3.77 4.89
C ILE A 150 4.24 3.89 3.75
N LYS A 151 5.36 3.19 3.89
CA LYS A 151 6.40 3.05 2.87
C LYS A 151 6.09 1.79 2.05
N ARG A 152 5.90 1.94 0.73
CA ARG A 152 5.71 0.83 -0.22
C ARG A 152 6.93 0.66 -1.11
N LEU A 153 7.31 -0.58 -1.39
CA LEU A 153 8.42 -0.91 -2.29
C LEU A 153 8.03 -2.05 -3.23
N PRO A 154 8.50 -2.06 -4.50
CA PRO A 154 8.25 -3.18 -5.40
C PRO A 154 8.78 -4.51 -4.85
N LYS A 155 7.99 -5.59 -4.94
CA LYS A 155 8.32 -6.92 -4.39
C LYS A 155 9.62 -7.52 -4.91
N GLN A 156 9.95 -7.22 -6.16
CA GLN A 156 11.18 -7.66 -6.80
C GLN A 156 12.43 -7.17 -6.04
N LEU A 157 12.32 -6.01 -5.39
CA LEU A 157 13.38 -5.38 -4.59
C LEU A 157 13.22 -5.67 -3.09
N CYS A 158 12.03 -6.12 -2.66
CA CYS A 158 11.69 -6.41 -1.26
C CYS A 158 12.56 -7.50 -0.64
N THR A 159 12.94 -8.55 -1.38
CA THR A 159 13.56 -9.72 -0.76
C THR A 159 14.93 -9.46 -0.11
N LYS A 160 15.69 -8.46 -0.56
CA LYS A 160 16.96 -8.06 0.08
C LYS A 160 16.82 -6.82 0.96
N LEU A 161 16.20 -5.75 0.45
CA LEU A 161 16.13 -4.47 1.15
C LEU A 161 15.18 -4.51 2.34
N LEU A 162 14.00 -5.11 2.18
CA LEU A 162 13.02 -5.20 3.29
C LEU A 162 13.40 -6.25 4.33
N LYS A 163 14.13 -7.31 3.96
CA LYS A 163 14.72 -8.20 4.97
C LYS A 163 15.76 -7.48 5.82
N ASN A 164 16.56 -6.62 5.19
CA ASN A 164 17.55 -5.81 5.89
C ASN A 164 16.88 -4.79 6.81
N GLU A 165 15.90 -4.04 6.30
CA GLU A 165 15.11 -3.12 7.13
C GLU A 165 14.39 -3.89 8.23
N ARG A 166 13.75 -5.04 7.97
CA ARG A 166 13.11 -5.92 8.98
C ARG A 166 14.07 -6.41 10.05
N ASN A 167 15.28 -6.82 9.67
CA ASN A 167 16.30 -7.21 10.65
C ASN A 167 16.67 -6.01 11.52
N ILE A 168 16.82 -4.84 10.90
CA ILE A 168 17.01 -3.58 11.63
C ILE A 168 15.77 -3.26 12.47
N LEU A 169 14.54 -3.55 12.06
CA LEU A 169 13.30 -3.35 12.84
C LEU A 169 13.28 -4.18 14.11
N ASN A 170 13.59 -5.48 13.96
CA ASN A 170 13.69 -6.38 15.10
C ASN A 170 14.79 -5.91 16.06
N CYS A 171 15.90 -5.49 15.49
CA CYS A 171 16.99 -4.85 16.19
C CYS A 171 16.76 -3.37 16.44
N THR A 172 15.57 -2.75 16.32
CA THR A 172 15.36 -1.35 16.73
C THR A 172 14.16 -1.22 17.63
N ASN A 173 13.10 -2.02 17.44
CA ASN A 173 11.93 -2.08 18.32
C ASN A 173 12.26 -2.41 19.79
N ALA A 174 13.38 -3.08 20.06
CA ALA A 174 13.85 -3.31 21.43
C ALA A 174 14.43 -2.05 22.12
N VAL A 175 14.79 -1.00 21.37
CA VAL A 175 15.21 0.29 21.93
C VAL A 175 14.28 1.37 21.39
N LYS A 176 13.35 1.80 22.23
CA LYS A 176 12.53 2.99 21.97
C LYS A 176 13.40 4.25 22.07
N SER A 177 14.29 4.44 21.10
CA SER A 177 15.05 5.68 20.95
C SER A 177 14.21 6.67 20.14
N PRO A 178 13.95 7.88 20.65
CA PRO A 178 13.23 8.90 19.87
C PRO A 178 14.01 9.34 18.63
N GLN A 179 15.33 9.12 18.60
CA GLN A 179 16.21 9.47 17.48
C GLN A 179 16.32 8.39 16.39
N ILE A 180 15.52 7.34 16.44
CA ILE A 180 15.41 6.32 15.39
C ILE A 180 13.95 6.21 14.98
N VAL A 181 13.69 6.21 13.67
CA VAL A 181 12.33 6.03 13.15
C VAL A 181 11.74 4.73 13.67
N ASN A 182 10.52 4.82 14.23
CA ASN A 182 9.84 3.67 14.79
C ASN A 182 8.98 2.97 13.73
N TYR A 183 9.21 1.67 13.56
CA TYR A 183 8.48 0.85 12.61
C TYR A 183 7.48 -0.05 13.35
N CYS A 184 6.23 0.11 12.98
CA CYS A 184 5.11 -0.48 13.69
C CYS A 184 4.70 -1.83 13.12
N PHE A 185 4.80 -1.98 11.79
CA PHE A 185 4.32 -3.16 11.11
C PHE A 185 5.03 -3.39 9.78
N TYR A 186 5.09 -4.66 9.37
CA TYR A 186 5.62 -5.10 8.08
C TYR A 186 4.61 -6.07 7.44
N ASP A 187 4.22 -5.79 6.19
CA ASP A 187 3.38 -6.66 5.38
C ASP A 187 4.08 -7.04 4.08
N ASP A 188 4.39 -8.33 3.92
CA ASP A 188 4.79 -8.94 2.65
C ASP A 188 3.77 -9.95 2.12
N THR A 189 2.65 -10.11 2.84
CA THR A 189 1.70 -11.21 2.67
C THR A 189 0.57 -10.87 1.70
N SER A 190 0.30 -9.58 1.48
CA SER A 190 -0.70 -9.16 0.49
C SER A 190 -0.28 -9.63 -0.91
N SER A 191 -1.22 -10.14 -1.71
CA SER A 191 -1.01 -10.54 -3.12
C SER A 191 -0.65 -9.38 -4.07
N SER A 192 -0.31 -8.20 -3.54
CA SER A 192 0.11 -7.03 -4.31
C SER A 192 1.53 -7.19 -4.84
N ASP A 193 1.90 -6.40 -5.85
CA ASP A 193 3.28 -6.30 -6.37
C ASP A 193 4.22 -5.52 -5.44
N PHE A 194 3.78 -5.19 -4.23
CA PHE A 194 4.49 -4.33 -3.27
C PHE A 194 4.61 -4.96 -1.89
N GLY A 195 5.70 -4.66 -1.19
CA GLY A 195 5.81 -4.84 0.26
C GLY A 195 5.55 -3.51 0.97
N TYR A 196 5.04 -3.57 2.20
CA TYR A 196 4.64 -2.40 2.98
C TYR A 196 5.30 -2.35 4.35
N LEU A 197 5.67 -1.14 4.75
CA LEU A 197 6.18 -0.81 6.07
C LEU A 197 5.38 0.34 6.67
N ILE A 198 4.84 0.12 7.86
CA ILE A 198 4.15 1.17 8.62
C ILE A 198 5.11 1.77 9.62
N LEU A 199 5.23 3.09 9.63
CA LEU A 199 6.10 3.85 10.53
C LEU A 199 5.38 5.04 11.17
N ASN A 200 5.98 5.60 12.21
CA ASN A 200 5.56 6.90 12.74
C ASN A 200 5.56 7.97 11.64
N LEU A 201 4.58 8.86 11.67
CA LEU A 201 4.56 10.02 10.79
C LEU A 201 5.53 11.09 11.30
N TYR A 202 6.23 11.72 10.37
CA TYR A 202 7.06 12.91 10.59
C TYR A 202 6.59 14.00 9.63
N GLU A 203 6.90 15.25 9.93
CA GLU A 203 6.41 16.40 9.16
C GLU A 203 7.17 16.57 7.85
N GLN A 204 8.48 16.32 7.88
CA GLN A 204 9.39 16.48 6.75
C GLN A 204 10.76 15.87 7.03
N ASN A 205 11.62 15.84 6.02
CA ASN A 205 13.04 15.55 6.19
C ASN A 205 13.82 16.82 6.60
N LEU A 206 15.03 16.62 7.11
CA LEU A 206 15.89 17.67 7.62
C LEU A 206 16.37 18.63 6.52
N GLU A 207 16.51 18.15 5.27
CA GLU A 207 16.86 19.02 4.15
C GLU A 207 15.80 20.08 3.90
N GLU A 208 14.53 19.67 3.83
CA GLU A 208 13.38 20.57 3.71
C GLU A 208 13.29 21.52 4.90
N PHE A 209 13.45 21.00 6.12
CA PHE A 209 13.39 21.82 7.33
C PHE A 209 14.48 22.89 7.38
N ILE A 210 15.72 22.56 6.99
CA ILE A 210 16.82 23.54 6.90
C ILE A 210 16.54 24.58 5.81
N LYS A 211 16.00 24.18 4.66
CA LYS A 211 15.62 25.14 3.60
C LYS A 211 14.52 26.10 4.07
N GLU A 212 13.56 25.62 4.85
CA GLU A 212 12.43 26.42 5.35
C GLU A 212 12.81 27.34 6.52
N LYS A 213 13.72 26.91 7.41
CA LYS A 213 13.97 27.58 8.71
C LYS A 213 15.43 27.93 8.99
N GLY A 214 16.38 27.48 8.17
CA GLY A 214 17.82 27.51 8.44
C GLY A 214 18.36 28.90 8.76
N GLU A 215 17.90 29.94 8.05
CA GLU A 215 18.34 31.33 8.27
C GLU A 215 17.96 31.89 9.65
N THR A 216 16.92 31.31 10.27
CA THR A 216 16.41 31.73 11.58
C THR A 216 16.93 30.88 12.73
N MET A 217 17.74 29.86 12.44
CA MET A 217 18.26 28.95 13.46
C MET A 217 19.43 29.57 14.21
N THR A 218 19.34 29.56 15.54
CA THR A 218 20.46 29.94 16.39
C THR A 218 21.51 28.84 16.46
N GLU A 219 22.76 29.19 16.79
CA GLU A 219 23.83 28.20 16.99
C GLU A 219 23.44 27.15 18.06
N SER A 220 22.74 27.57 19.12
CA SER A 220 22.24 26.67 20.16
C SER A 220 21.28 25.62 19.59
N TYR A 221 20.37 26.04 18.72
CA TYR A 221 19.44 25.13 18.06
C TYR A 221 20.16 24.15 17.13
N LEU A 222 21.13 24.63 16.34
CA LEU A 222 21.95 23.77 15.48
C LEU A 222 22.76 22.74 16.29
N ARG A 223 23.33 23.16 17.43
CA ARG A 223 24.05 22.26 18.34
C ARG A 223 23.14 21.16 18.89
N GLU A 224 21.90 21.51 19.23
CA GLU A 224 20.90 20.56 19.70
C GLU A 224 20.51 19.55 18.60
N MET A 225 20.36 20.01 17.35
CA MET A 225 20.10 19.12 16.21
C MET A 225 21.26 18.14 15.98
N ILE A 226 22.50 18.62 16.01
CA ILE A 226 23.70 17.77 15.89
C ILE A 226 23.72 16.73 17.02
N ARG A 227 23.43 17.16 18.26
CA ARG A 227 23.35 16.26 19.42
C ARG A 227 22.35 15.13 19.18
N GLN A 228 21.14 15.43 18.72
CA GLN A 228 20.12 14.42 18.43
C GLN A 228 20.55 13.43 17.34
N VAL A 229 21.18 13.91 16.25
CA VAL A 229 21.72 13.03 15.21
C VAL A 229 22.78 12.08 15.78
N LEU A 230 23.69 12.60 16.61
CA LEU A 230 24.73 11.80 17.27
C LEU A 230 24.15 10.78 18.26
N GLU A 231 23.06 11.12 18.96
CA GLU A 231 22.35 10.18 19.83
C GLU A 231 21.70 9.04 19.05
N GLY A 232 21.09 9.33 17.90
CA GLY A 232 20.59 8.32 16.98
C GLY A 232 21.69 7.37 16.51
N LEU A 233 22.84 7.92 16.11
CA LEU A 233 23.99 7.11 15.69
C LEU A 233 24.55 6.26 16.84
N LYS A 234 24.68 6.85 18.04
CA LYS A 234 25.11 6.11 19.24
C LYS A 234 24.16 4.93 19.49
N ALA A 235 22.85 5.17 19.44
CA ALA A 235 21.84 4.13 19.65
C ALA A 235 21.91 2.98 18.63
N LEU A 236 22.39 3.23 17.40
CA LEU A 236 22.64 2.19 16.39
C LEU A 236 23.98 1.46 16.63
N HIS A 237 25.03 2.20 16.94
CA HIS A 237 26.39 1.68 17.06
C HIS A 237 26.65 0.90 18.36
N THR A 238 25.89 1.17 19.43
CA THR A 238 26.01 0.47 20.71
C THR A 238 25.15 -0.79 20.80
N ARG A 239 24.45 -1.16 19.71
CA ARG A 239 23.66 -2.39 19.69
C ARG A 239 24.54 -3.63 19.60
N ASP A 240 23.95 -4.73 20.00
CA ASP A 240 24.50 -6.06 19.75
C ASP A 240 23.43 -6.90 19.03
N PRO A 241 23.64 -7.26 17.75
CA PRO A 241 24.74 -6.83 16.88
C PRO A 241 24.70 -5.33 16.52
N ARG A 242 25.87 -4.74 16.22
CA ARG A 242 25.99 -3.31 15.85
C ARG A 242 25.33 -3.04 14.51
N ILE A 243 24.66 -1.89 14.39
CA ILE A 243 24.00 -1.46 13.16
C ILE A 243 24.74 -0.26 12.57
N LEU A 244 25.20 -0.36 11.32
CA LEU A 244 25.72 0.78 10.56
C LEU A 244 24.64 1.35 9.64
N HIS A 245 24.38 2.66 9.71
CA HIS A 245 23.39 3.32 8.84
C HIS A 245 23.83 3.40 7.36
N ARG A 246 25.08 3.80 7.11
CA ARG A 246 25.75 3.87 5.79
C ARG A 246 25.18 4.84 4.75
N ASP A 247 24.08 5.54 5.02
CA ASP A 247 23.48 6.57 4.14
C ASP A 247 23.03 7.78 4.94
N LEU A 248 23.87 8.27 5.85
CA LEU A 248 23.51 9.43 6.65
C LEU A 248 23.62 10.70 5.80
N LYS A 249 22.47 11.31 5.53
CA LYS A 249 22.32 12.57 4.79
C LYS A 249 21.06 13.29 5.29
N PRO A 250 20.92 14.62 5.07
CA PRO A 250 19.76 15.37 5.54
C PRO A 250 18.40 14.82 5.08
N THR A 251 18.32 14.24 3.88
CA THR A 251 17.07 13.61 3.40
C THR A 251 16.69 12.33 4.14
N ASN A 252 17.60 11.72 4.89
CA ASN A 252 17.37 10.52 5.71
C ASN A 252 17.20 10.83 7.20
N VAL A 253 17.17 12.11 7.59
CA VAL A 253 16.84 12.53 8.96
C VAL A 253 15.46 13.17 8.93
N LEU A 254 14.53 12.65 9.73
CA LEU A 254 13.14 13.11 9.79
C LEU A 254 12.92 14.06 10.96
N VAL A 255 12.01 15.01 10.80
CA VAL A 255 11.68 16.03 11.80
C VAL A 255 10.23 15.85 12.25
N ASP A 256 10.02 15.68 13.55
CA ASP A 256 8.67 15.58 14.15
C ASP A 256 8.04 16.98 14.34
N VAL A 257 6.77 17.00 14.73
CA VAL A 257 6.00 18.24 14.95
C VAL A 257 6.58 19.17 16.03
N ARG A 258 7.44 18.65 16.91
CA ARG A 258 8.12 19.41 17.98
C ARG A 258 9.58 19.75 17.63
N GLY A 259 10.03 19.43 16.41
CA GLY A 259 11.42 19.63 15.99
C GLY A 259 12.38 18.54 16.48
N GLY A 260 11.88 17.41 16.97
CA GLY A 260 12.69 16.25 17.29
C GLY A 260 13.18 15.55 16.02
N LEU A 261 14.42 15.08 16.03
CA LEU A 261 15.06 14.43 14.89
C LEU A 261 15.09 12.92 15.06
N ALA A 262 14.81 12.19 13.98
CA ALA A 262 14.95 10.74 13.93
C ALA A 262 15.67 10.27 12.66
N LEU A 263 16.62 9.35 12.81
CA LEU A 263 17.28 8.70 11.68
C LEU A 263 16.31 7.74 10.98
N SER A 264 16.34 7.74 9.66
CA SER A 264 15.47 6.91 8.81
C SER A 264 16.21 6.35 7.60
N ASP A 265 15.50 5.54 6.82
CA ASP A 265 15.99 4.88 5.60
C ASP A 265 17.25 4.03 5.79
N PHE A 266 17.06 2.85 6.38
CA PHE A 266 18.11 1.86 6.59
C PHE A 266 18.25 0.86 5.44
N GLY A 267 17.74 1.18 4.24
CA GLY A 267 17.74 0.28 3.08
C GLY A 267 19.12 -0.28 2.72
N ILE A 268 20.19 0.50 2.92
CA ILE A 268 21.58 0.05 2.74
C ILE A 268 22.35 -0.19 4.05
N GLY A 269 21.63 -0.13 5.18
CA GLY A 269 22.17 -0.38 6.51
C GLY A 269 22.74 -1.79 6.62
N ARG A 270 23.72 -1.97 7.50
CA ARG A 270 24.37 -3.28 7.70
C ARG A 270 24.42 -3.62 9.17
N VAL A 271 23.84 -4.76 9.51
CA VAL A 271 24.08 -5.43 10.79
C VAL A 271 25.46 -6.09 10.70
N LEU A 272 26.36 -5.72 11.61
CA LEU A 272 27.70 -6.33 11.66
C LEU A 272 27.62 -7.68 12.38
N PRO A 273 28.32 -8.73 11.90
CA PRO A 273 28.46 -9.97 12.64
C PRO A 273 29.05 -9.70 14.03
N GLU A 274 28.63 -10.47 15.02
CA GLU A 274 29.31 -10.53 16.32
C GLU A 274 30.78 -10.92 16.08
N GLY A 275 31.68 -10.19 16.76
CA GLY A 275 33.13 -10.40 16.68
C GLY A 275 33.61 -11.40 17.70
#